data_AF-A0A0D2Y7J9-F1
#
_entry.id   AF-A0A0D2Y7J9-F1
#
_cell.length_a   1.000
_cell.length_b   1.000
_cell.length_c   1.000
_cell.angle_alpha   90.00
_cell.angle_beta   90.00
_cell.angle_gamma   90.00
#
_symmetry.space_group_name_H-M   'P 1'
#
loop_
_entity.id
_entity.type
_entity.pdbx_description
1 polymer ?
#
loop_
_entity_poly.entity_id
_entity_poly.type
_entity_poly.pdbx_seq_one_letter_code
_entity_poly.pdbx_strand_id
1 'polypeptide(L)'
;MKYTAILALAGVSSAAVTKTLPKSAGATSFPTAVPVKGSYDGGMKRFERSPSVCQGQSETGEKDAMFILENGATLSNVIIGASQAEGVHCKGTCTLNNVWWADVCEDAVTLKQTSGTSYINGGGAFHASDKIVQFNGRGTVQIKDFYAEDYGKLVPQLRKLQG
;
A
#
# COMPACT_ATOMS: atom_id res chain seq x y z
N MET A 1 -27.63 53.44 -12.12
CA MET A 1 -26.50 52.65 -11.56
C MET A 1 -26.88 51.17 -11.65
N LYS A 2 -26.13 50.36 -12.41
CA LYS A 2 -26.36 48.92 -12.53
C LYS A 2 -25.15 48.22 -11.90
N TYR A 3 -25.35 47.53 -10.78
CA TYR A 3 -24.32 46.72 -10.14
C TYR A 3 -24.41 45.31 -10.72
N THR A 4 -23.36 44.90 -11.44
CA THR A 4 -23.21 43.53 -11.92
C THR A 4 -22.44 42.74 -10.87
N ALA A 5 -23.10 41.82 -10.18
CA ALA A 5 -22.44 40.87 -9.29
C ALA A 5 -21.81 39.76 -10.14
N ILE A 6 -20.48 39.61 -10.04
CA ILE A 6 -19.74 38.49 -10.64
C ILE A 6 -19.69 37.38 -9.59
N LEU A 7 -20.45 36.30 -9.80
CA LEU A 7 -20.25 35.04 -9.06
C LEU A 7 -19.01 34.34 -9.62
N ALA A 8 -17.96 34.24 -8.82
CA ALA A 8 -16.83 33.36 -9.09
C ALA A 8 -17.19 31.92 -8.67
N LEU A 9 -17.36 31.03 -9.65
CA LEU A 9 -17.41 29.59 -9.42
C LEU A 9 -15.98 29.10 -9.18
N ALA A 10 -15.64 28.74 -7.94
CA ALA A 10 -14.39 28.06 -7.63
C ALA A 10 -14.46 26.63 -8.21
N GLY A 11 -13.74 26.40 -9.31
CA GLY A 11 -13.60 25.07 -9.90
C GLY A 11 -12.88 24.13 -8.92
N VAL A 12 -13.51 23.02 -8.56
CA VAL A 12 -12.85 21.95 -7.80
C VAL A 12 -11.83 21.30 -8.72
N SER A 13 -10.55 21.57 -8.50
CA SER A 13 -9.47 20.97 -9.27
C SER A 13 -9.30 19.52 -8.81
N SER A 14 -9.76 18.55 -9.59
CA SER A 14 -9.46 17.15 -9.35
C SER A 14 -7.97 16.92 -9.63
N ALA A 15 -7.17 16.69 -8.58
CA ALA A 15 -5.76 16.36 -8.75
C ALA A 15 -5.64 15.02 -9.52
N ALA A 16 -4.89 15.02 -10.62
CA ALA A 16 -4.65 13.81 -11.39
C ALA A 16 -3.91 12.77 -10.53
N VAL A 17 -4.33 11.50 -10.61
CA VAL A 17 -3.62 10.38 -9.96
C VAL A 17 -2.19 10.33 -10.48
N THR A 18 -1.23 10.25 -9.56
CA THR A 18 0.19 10.10 -9.90
C THR A 18 0.41 8.70 -10.50
N LYS A 19 0.96 8.62 -11.71
CA LYS A 19 1.15 7.36 -12.45
C LYS A 19 2.60 6.87 -12.50
N THR A 20 3.51 7.62 -11.91
CA THR A 20 4.94 7.32 -11.92
C THR A 20 5.43 7.12 -10.50
N LEU A 21 6.40 6.22 -10.32
CA LEU A 21 7.06 6.07 -9.04
C LEU A 21 7.68 7.42 -8.64
N PRO A 22 7.36 7.96 -7.45
CA PRO A 22 7.91 9.23 -7.01
C PRO A 22 9.40 9.12 -6.74
N LYS A 23 10.10 10.26 -6.88
CA LYS A 23 11.51 10.35 -6.52
C LYS A 23 11.69 10.09 -5.03
N SER A 24 12.54 9.12 -4.70
CA SER A 24 12.89 8.81 -3.32
C SER A 24 13.68 9.95 -2.65
N ALA A 25 13.39 10.20 -1.37
CA ALA A 25 14.11 11.12 -0.51
C ALA A 25 15.37 10.51 0.15
N GLY A 26 15.73 9.27 -0.23
CA GLY A 26 16.86 8.52 0.31
C GLY A 26 16.52 7.04 0.50
N ALA A 27 17.50 6.18 0.71
CA ALA A 27 17.27 4.75 0.90
C ALA A 27 17.68 4.30 2.32
N THR A 28 16.99 3.28 2.84
CA THR A 28 17.35 2.59 4.08
C THR A 28 17.08 1.10 3.92
N SER A 29 17.95 0.28 4.50
CA SER A 29 17.81 -1.17 4.45
C SER A 29 17.71 -1.76 5.85
N PHE A 30 16.89 -2.80 6.01
CA PHE A 30 16.65 -3.46 7.29
C PHE A 30 16.89 -4.97 7.20
N PRO A 31 17.47 -5.59 8.23
CA PRO A 31 17.63 -7.05 8.26
C PRO A 31 16.32 -7.80 8.53
N THR A 32 15.34 -7.13 9.15
CA THR A 32 14.04 -7.67 9.56
C THR A 32 12.91 -6.71 9.18
N ALA A 33 11.66 -7.18 9.25
CA ALA A 33 10.49 -6.35 9.02
C ALA A 33 10.42 -5.24 10.08
N VAL A 34 9.92 -4.07 9.68
CA VAL A 34 9.78 -2.90 10.57
C VAL A 34 8.40 -2.92 11.23
N PRO A 35 8.31 -3.10 12.56
CA PRO A 35 7.02 -3.06 13.25
C PRO A 35 6.51 -1.62 13.40
N VAL A 36 5.21 -1.41 13.17
CA VAL A 36 4.53 -0.12 13.30
C VAL A 36 3.29 -0.29 14.17
N LYS A 37 3.27 0.36 15.35
CA LYS A 37 2.15 0.26 16.31
C LYS A 37 1.16 1.42 16.23
N GLY A 38 1.60 2.58 15.76
CA GLY A 38 0.80 3.79 15.63
C GLY A 38 0.94 4.35 14.22
N SER A 39 1.41 5.58 14.09
CA SER A 39 1.71 6.19 12.79
C SER A 39 3.20 6.17 12.50
N TYR A 40 3.57 5.83 11.27
CA TYR A 40 4.92 5.95 10.76
C TYR A 40 4.91 6.68 9.41
N ASP A 41 5.62 7.80 9.33
CA ASP A 41 5.88 8.52 8.08
C ASP A 41 7.32 8.25 7.63
N GLY A 42 7.48 7.64 6.46
CA GLY A 42 8.78 7.30 5.89
C GLY A 42 9.48 8.45 5.17
N GLY A 43 8.83 9.61 5.05
CA GLY A 43 9.38 10.81 4.42
C GLY A 43 9.72 10.62 2.94
N MET A 44 8.97 9.78 2.22
CA MET A 44 9.22 9.33 0.85
C MET A 44 10.58 8.65 0.65
N LYS A 45 11.14 8.04 1.69
CA LYS A 45 12.33 7.18 1.56
C LYS A 45 11.97 5.83 0.95
N ARG A 46 12.99 5.21 0.33
CA ARG A 46 12.97 3.84 -0.16
C ARG A 46 13.44 2.88 0.92
N PHE A 47 12.67 1.82 1.13
CA PHE A 47 12.88 0.79 2.13
C PHE A 47 13.17 -0.54 1.44
N GLU A 48 14.26 -1.17 1.85
CA GLU A 48 14.75 -2.45 1.33
C GLU A 48 15.05 -3.40 2.50
N ARG A 49 15.10 -4.70 2.22
CA ARG A 49 15.67 -5.72 3.09
C ARG A 49 17.15 -5.94 2.75
N SER A 50 17.97 -6.20 3.76
CA SER A 50 19.37 -6.58 3.59
C SER A 50 19.75 -7.68 4.60
N PRO A 51 20.01 -8.93 4.14
CA PRO A 51 19.94 -9.39 2.75
C PRO A 51 18.52 -9.32 2.16
N SER A 52 18.42 -9.42 0.83
CA SER A 52 17.14 -9.64 0.17
C SER A 52 16.53 -10.95 0.65
N VAL A 53 15.22 -10.93 0.91
CA VAL A 53 14.42 -12.09 1.31
C VAL A 53 13.36 -12.46 0.27
N CYS A 54 13.25 -11.69 -0.81
CA CYS A 54 12.37 -12.00 -1.93
C CYS A 54 12.72 -13.35 -2.57
N GLN A 55 11.71 -14.22 -2.70
CA GLN A 55 11.83 -15.56 -3.31
C GLN A 55 10.81 -15.73 -4.45
N GLY A 56 10.42 -14.62 -5.09
CA GLY A 56 9.35 -14.59 -6.09
C GLY A 56 8.00 -14.90 -5.45
N GLN A 57 7.25 -15.83 -6.03
CA GLN A 57 5.89 -16.21 -5.61
C GLN A 57 5.88 -17.35 -4.57
N SER A 58 7.00 -17.61 -3.90
CA SER A 58 7.05 -18.57 -2.80
C SER A 58 6.59 -17.90 -1.51
N GLU A 59 5.53 -18.42 -0.90
CA GLU A 59 4.99 -17.93 0.38
C GLU A 59 6.04 -18.03 1.49
N THR A 60 6.39 -16.89 2.10
CA THR A 60 7.49 -16.79 3.08
C THR A 60 7.03 -16.37 4.49
N GLY A 61 5.86 -15.76 4.57
CA GLY A 61 5.16 -15.34 5.77
C GLY A 61 5.57 -13.96 6.30
N GLU A 62 4.81 -13.50 7.30
CA GLU A 62 4.85 -12.15 7.88
C GLU A 62 6.25 -11.61 8.25
N LYS A 63 7.19 -12.47 8.62
CA LYS A 63 8.56 -12.06 8.98
C LYS A 63 9.37 -11.46 7.81
N ASP A 64 8.99 -11.80 6.59
CA ASP A 64 9.68 -11.40 5.35
C ASP A 64 9.00 -10.21 4.66
N ALA A 65 7.97 -9.64 5.29
CA ALA A 65 7.42 -8.33 4.93
C ALA A 65 8.45 -7.21 5.13
N MET A 66 8.21 -6.07 4.48
CA MET A 66 8.94 -4.84 4.78
C MET A 66 8.41 -4.18 6.05
N PHE A 67 7.08 -4.14 6.23
CA PHE A 67 6.42 -3.55 7.40
C PHE A 67 5.38 -4.49 8.00
N ILE A 68 5.29 -4.50 9.33
CA ILE A 68 4.24 -5.18 10.08
C ILE A 68 3.48 -4.14 10.90
N LEU A 69 2.23 -3.89 10.52
CA LEU A 69 1.35 -2.93 11.15
C LEU A 69 0.45 -3.64 12.17
N GLU A 70 0.46 -3.15 13.40
CA GLU A 70 -0.53 -3.53 14.40
C GLU A 70 -1.92 -2.95 14.05
N ASN A 71 -2.95 -3.46 14.72
CA ASN A 71 -4.32 -2.99 14.49
C ASN A 71 -4.47 -1.47 14.74
N GLY A 72 -5.04 -0.77 13.77
CA GLY A 72 -5.23 0.69 13.77
C GLY A 72 -4.01 1.49 13.30
N ALA A 73 -2.89 0.85 12.96
CA ALA A 73 -1.68 1.56 12.57
C ALA A 73 -1.80 2.25 11.20
N THR A 74 -1.03 3.31 11.03
CA THR A 74 -0.94 4.09 9.79
C THR A 74 0.50 4.08 9.25
N LEU A 75 0.66 3.79 7.97
CA LEU A 75 1.91 3.95 7.24
C LEU A 75 1.75 5.05 6.20
N SER A 76 2.72 5.95 6.08
CA SER A 76 2.65 7.08 5.16
C SER A 76 3.96 7.36 4.46
N ASN A 77 3.88 7.79 3.19
CA ASN A 77 5.00 8.32 2.42
C ASN A 77 6.21 7.37 2.41
N VAL A 78 6.00 6.16 1.88
CA VAL A 78 7.02 5.10 1.83
C VAL A 78 7.13 4.60 0.40
N ILE A 79 8.36 4.32 -0.04
CA ILE A 79 8.63 3.53 -1.23
C ILE A 79 9.21 2.19 -0.78
N ILE A 80 8.61 1.08 -1.18
CA ILE A 80 9.01 -0.29 -0.87
C ILE A 80 9.67 -0.86 -2.12
N GLY A 81 10.90 -1.36 -1.96
CA GLY A 81 11.64 -1.96 -3.06
C GLY A 81 11.40 -3.46 -3.24
N ALA A 82 12.20 -4.09 -4.11
CA ALA A 82 12.03 -5.47 -4.54
C ALA A 82 12.64 -6.51 -3.57
N SER A 83 13.47 -6.08 -2.62
CA SER A 83 14.25 -7.01 -1.78
C SER A 83 13.45 -7.65 -0.64
N GLN A 84 12.24 -7.17 -0.42
CA GLN A 84 11.25 -7.71 0.52
C GLN A 84 10.36 -8.75 -0.19
N ALA A 85 9.75 -9.69 0.54
CA ALA A 85 8.87 -10.69 -0.06
C ALA A 85 7.38 -10.28 -0.02
N GLU A 86 6.89 -9.90 1.16
CA GLU A 86 5.46 -9.93 1.54
C GLU A 86 4.79 -8.55 1.72
N GLY A 87 5.48 -7.52 1.27
CA GLY A 87 5.07 -6.12 1.25
C GLY A 87 4.78 -5.56 2.64
N VAL A 88 3.51 -5.26 2.89
CA VAL A 88 3.00 -4.73 4.17
C VAL A 88 2.00 -5.71 4.76
N HIS A 89 2.22 -6.12 6.00
CA HIS A 89 1.28 -6.95 6.74
C HIS A 89 0.49 -6.13 7.75
N CYS A 90 -0.83 -6.06 7.59
CA CYS A 90 -1.72 -5.46 8.57
C CYS A 90 -2.35 -6.55 9.44
N LYS A 91 -1.98 -6.61 10.72
CA LYS A 91 -2.52 -7.59 11.69
C LYS A 91 -3.98 -7.33 12.06
N GLY A 92 -4.45 -6.11 11.89
CA GLY A 92 -5.84 -5.69 12.04
C GLY A 92 -6.21 -4.69 10.95
N THR A 93 -7.14 -3.76 11.23
CA THR A 93 -7.36 -2.65 10.29
C THR A 93 -6.13 -1.78 10.21
N CYS A 94 -5.86 -1.19 9.05
CA CYS A 94 -4.74 -0.28 8.88
C CYS A 94 -5.05 0.80 7.86
N THR A 95 -4.27 1.87 7.89
CA THR A 95 -4.34 2.96 6.90
C THR A 95 -3.00 3.11 6.20
N LEU A 96 -3.00 3.00 4.88
CA LEU A 96 -1.83 3.21 4.04
C LEU A 96 -2.06 4.49 3.23
N ASN A 97 -1.24 5.52 3.46
CA ASN A 97 -1.34 6.78 2.74
C ASN A 97 -0.08 7.00 1.89
N ASN A 98 -0.24 7.15 0.57
CA ASN A 98 0.88 7.44 -0.32
C ASN A 98 2.04 6.42 -0.16
N VAL A 99 1.70 5.14 -0.15
CA VAL A 99 2.65 4.02 -0.08
C VAL A 99 2.84 3.45 -1.48
N TRP A 100 4.10 3.28 -1.87
CA TRP A 100 4.50 2.88 -3.21
C TRP A 100 5.28 1.58 -3.16
N TRP A 101 4.86 0.58 -3.94
CA TRP A 101 5.64 -0.65 -4.18
C TRP A 101 6.28 -0.52 -5.55
N ALA A 102 7.58 -0.27 -5.56
CA ALA A 102 8.33 -0.09 -6.80
C ALA A 102 8.45 -1.38 -7.61
N ASP A 103 8.37 -2.53 -6.93
CA ASP A 103 8.35 -3.86 -7.51
C ASP A 103 7.78 -4.82 -6.46
N VAL A 104 6.71 -5.52 -6.80
CA VAL A 104 6.03 -6.45 -5.89
C VAL A 104 6.60 -7.86 -6.09
N CYS A 105 7.27 -8.37 -5.06
CA CYS A 105 7.87 -9.71 -5.09
C CYS A 105 6.81 -10.82 -5.06
N GLU A 106 6.10 -10.95 -3.93
CA GLU A 106 4.99 -11.87 -3.76
C GLU A 106 3.67 -11.11 -3.80
N ASP A 107 3.39 -10.37 -2.72
CA ASP A 107 2.20 -9.55 -2.49
C ASP A 107 2.60 -8.13 -2.06
N ALA A 108 1.78 -7.12 -2.39
CA ALA A 108 2.03 -5.75 -1.94
C ALA A 108 1.51 -5.53 -0.51
N VAL A 109 0.31 -6.01 -0.20
CA VAL A 109 -0.28 -5.85 1.13
C VAL A 109 -1.14 -7.05 1.51
N THR A 110 -0.93 -7.55 2.72
CA THR A 110 -1.72 -8.62 3.33
C THR A 110 -2.57 -8.07 4.47
N LEU A 111 -3.88 -8.19 4.33
CA LEU A 111 -4.88 -7.72 5.30
C LEU A 111 -5.41 -8.90 6.13
N LYS A 112 -5.11 -8.90 7.43
CA LYS A 112 -5.46 -9.99 8.37
C LYS A 112 -6.57 -9.60 9.36
N GLN A 113 -7.20 -8.44 9.16
CA GLN A 113 -8.32 -8.00 10.01
C GLN A 113 -9.44 -9.05 10.05
N THR A 114 -10.13 -9.16 11.19
CA THR A 114 -11.28 -10.06 11.35
C THR A 114 -12.62 -9.35 11.10
N SER A 115 -12.61 -8.01 11.07
CA SER A 115 -13.74 -7.12 10.81
C SER A 115 -13.24 -5.70 10.55
N GLY A 116 -14.14 -4.77 10.21
CA GLY A 116 -13.81 -3.36 9.98
C GLY A 116 -13.26 -3.06 8.59
N THR A 117 -12.74 -1.83 8.43
CA THR A 117 -12.28 -1.29 7.14
C THR A 117 -10.82 -0.87 7.23
N SER A 118 -10.01 -1.37 6.31
CA SER A 118 -8.67 -0.84 6.02
C SER A 118 -8.72 0.12 4.85
N TYR A 119 -7.79 1.07 4.80
CA TYR A 119 -7.78 2.14 3.82
C TYR A 119 -6.44 2.17 3.07
N ILE A 120 -6.50 2.30 1.75
CA ILE A 120 -5.35 2.54 0.89
C ILE A 120 -5.66 3.83 0.12
N ASN A 121 -4.96 4.91 0.46
CA ASN A 121 -5.21 6.25 -0.03
C ASN A 121 -3.98 6.77 -0.79
N GLY A 122 -4.09 6.93 -2.10
CA GLY A 122 -2.95 7.31 -2.93
C GLY A 122 -1.90 6.19 -3.01
N GLY A 123 -0.76 6.52 -3.61
CA GLY A 123 0.32 5.55 -3.78
C GLY A 123 0.16 4.70 -5.03
N GLY A 124 0.92 3.62 -5.12
CA GLY A 124 0.80 2.70 -6.23
C GLY A 124 1.67 1.46 -6.15
N ALA A 125 1.39 0.47 -6.98
CA ALA A 125 2.18 -0.77 -7.09
C ALA A 125 2.53 -1.08 -8.54
N PHE A 126 3.76 -1.55 -8.73
CA PHE A 126 4.32 -1.96 -10.02
C PHE A 126 4.71 -3.45 -9.97
N HIS A 127 4.54 -4.14 -11.09
CA HIS A 127 5.08 -5.49 -11.34
C HIS A 127 4.59 -6.59 -10.37
N ALA A 128 3.31 -6.57 -10.01
CA ALA A 128 2.71 -7.60 -9.14
C ALA A 128 2.26 -8.84 -9.93
N SER A 129 3.14 -9.84 -10.04
CA SER A 129 2.89 -10.99 -10.93
C SER A 129 1.60 -11.79 -10.65
N ASP A 130 1.13 -11.87 -9.40
CA ASP A 130 -0.19 -12.43 -9.05
C ASP A 130 -1.12 -11.38 -8.43
N LYS A 131 -0.82 -10.86 -7.23
CA LYS A 131 -1.78 -10.05 -6.45
C LYS A 131 -1.16 -8.84 -5.77
N ILE A 132 -1.90 -7.73 -5.74
CA ILE A 132 -1.52 -6.53 -4.98
C ILE A 132 -2.04 -6.65 -3.54
N VAL A 133 -3.35 -6.83 -3.36
CA VAL A 133 -3.98 -6.92 -2.04
C VAL A 133 -4.39 -8.35 -1.75
N GLN A 134 -3.75 -8.99 -0.78
CA GLN A 134 -4.14 -10.28 -0.23
C GLN A 134 -5.07 -10.09 0.98
N PHE A 135 -6.21 -10.78 0.99
CA PHE A 135 -7.14 -10.81 2.12
C PHE A 135 -7.06 -12.15 2.84
N ASN A 136 -6.43 -12.15 4.02
CA ASN A 136 -6.30 -13.31 4.91
C ASN A 136 -7.13 -13.10 6.19
N GLY A 137 -8.36 -12.62 6.01
CA GLY A 137 -9.26 -12.23 7.08
C GLY A 137 -10.67 -11.93 6.59
N ARG A 138 -11.41 -11.08 7.31
CA ARG A 138 -12.74 -10.58 6.92
C ARG A 138 -12.78 -9.06 7.03
N GLY A 139 -13.82 -8.45 6.47
CA GLY A 139 -14.04 -7.00 6.53
C GLY A 139 -13.94 -6.38 5.14
N THR A 140 -13.46 -5.14 5.08
CA THR A 140 -13.45 -4.35 3.85
C THR A 140 -12.10 -3.65 3.68
N VAL A 141 -11.70 -3.44 2.42
CA VAL A 141 -10.67 -2.46 2.06
C VAL A 141 -11.34 -1.38 1.21
N GLN A 142 -10.99 -0.13 1.46
CA GLN A 142 -11.31 0.98 0.57
C GLN A 142 -10.02 1.47 -0.08
N ILE A 143 -10.00 1.47 -1.40
CA ILE A 143 -8.85 1.89 -2.21
C ILE A 143 -9.26 3.14 -2.98
N LYS A 144 -8.52 4.22 -2.78
CA LYS A 144 -8.79 5.53 -3.39
C LYS A 144 -7.50 6.10 -3.96
N ASP A 145 -7.58 6.69 -5.16
CA ASP A 145 -6.46 7.39 -5.82
C ASP A 145 -5.17 6.56 -5.96
N PHE A 146 -5.28 5.23 -6.02
CA PHE A 146 -4.15 4.28 -6.13
C PHE A 146 -3.82 3.97 -7.59
N TYR A 147 -2.53 3.95 -7.94
CA TYR A 147 -2.05 3.54 -9.26
C TYR A 147 -1.55 2.09 -9.27
N ALA A 148 -1.87 1.34 -10.31
CA ALA A 148 -1.38 -0.03 -10.47
C ALA A 148 -0.96 -0.28 -11.93
N GLU A 149 0.22 -0.87 -12.11
CA GLU A 149 0.81 -1.20 -13.40
C GLU A 149 1.40 -2.62 -13.36
N ASP A 150 1.28 -3.35 -14.47
CA ASP A 150 1.77 -4.73 -14.62
C ASP A 150 1.41 -5.66 -13.46
N TYR A 151 0.11 -5.91 -13.29
CA TYR A 151 -0.39 -6.74 -12.19
C TYR A 151 -1.37 -7.83 -12.65
N GLY A 152 -1.36 -8.97 -11.95
CA GLY A 152 -2.32 -10.05 -12.18
C GLY A 152 -3.73 -9.70 -11.66
N LYS A 153 -3.84 -9.42 -10.36
CA LYS A 153 -5.09 -9.11 -9.66
C LYS A 153 -4.90 -7.96 -8.68
N LEU A 154 -5.82 -6.98 -8.69
CA LEU A 154 -5.81 -5.91 -7.69
C LEU A 154 -6.23 -6.46 -6.31
N VAL A 155 -7.35 -7.18 -6.28
CA VAL A 155 -7.83 -7.98 -5.13
C VAL A 155 -8.30 -9.32 -5.68
N PRO A 156 -7.83 -10.48 -5.19
CA PRO A 156 -8.37 -11.77 -5.58
C PRO A 156 -9.88 -11.84 -5.31
N GLN A 157 -10.66 -12.38 -6.25
CA GLN A 157 -12.06 -12.67 -5.99
C GLN A 157 -12.13 -13.64 -4.82
N LEU A 158 -12.75 -13.22 -3.71
CA LEU A 158 -13.09 -14.12 -2.61
C LEU A 158 -13.90 -15.26 -3.22
N ARG A 159 -13.31 -16.45 -3.36
CA ARG A 159 -14.09 -17.64 -3.63
C ARG A 159 -15.07 -17.73 -2.48
N LYS A 160 -16.35 -17.47 -2.75
CA LYS A 160 -17.42 -17.82 -1.82
C LYS A 160 -17.15 -19.28 -1.47
N LEU A 161 -16.71 -19.54 -0.24
CA LEU A 161 -16.90 -20.86 0.33
C LEU A 161 -18.42 -21.01 0.33
N GLN A 162 -18.91 -21.78 -0.65
CA GLN A 162 -20.27 -22.28 -0.64
C GLN A 162 -20.37 -23.04 0.69
N GLY A 163 -21.08 -22.44 1.63
CA GLY A 163 -21.66 -23.16 2.75
C GLY A 163 -22.91 -23.88 2.28
#